data_AF-A0A4Q9HNE8-F1
#
_entry.id   AF-A0A4Q9HNE8-F1
#
_cell.length_a   1.000
_cell.length_b   1.000
_cell.length_c   1.000
_cell.angle_alpha   90.00
_cell.angle_beta   90.00
_cell.angle_gamma   90.00
#
_symmetry.space_group_name_H-M   'P 1'
#
loop_
_entity.id
_entity.type
_entity.pdbx_description
1 polymer ?
#
loop_
_entity_poly.entity_id
_entity_poly.type
_entity_poly.pdbx_seq_one_letter_code
_entity_poly.pdbx_strand_id
1 'polypeptide(L)'
;AEGRDPGDYLYLPVHPWQWDETIAPLFAPQLADRSLIALPTDNDLRLAQQSIRTFLNISRPQARSVKLPLSILNTLVWRGLPTERTLAAPAVTRWVHGLRDADPYLRDETRVILLGETASVTVEHPLYDRLPGVPYQFKELLGCIWREPITRYLDPGERARTLAALLQTDPRGRALTAELVRRSGLAPRHWLRRLFAALLPPLLHFLYQYGTVFSPHGENAIVVFDEHDIPTRLAVKDFVDDVNTSSVPLPEHDSMADDVRAVLLTEPPAFLTQFIHAGLFIGVFRYLAPLCEEQLGVPEAEFWSLVRAEVLRHHERFPRLKERHETFDLLTPRIERLCLNRNRLHVDGYRDRHDRPHAAVHGTVPNPLHTL
;
A
#
# COMPACT_ATOMS: atom_id res chain seq x y z
N ALA A 1 22.04 -32.78 8.98
CA ALA A 1 23.07 -32.41 9.97
C ALA A 1 22.57 -32.56 11.42
N GLU A 2 21.28 -32.32 11.72
CA GLU A 2 20.73 -32.44 13.08
C GLU A 2 19.82 -33.67 13.33
N GLY A 3 19.83 -34.67 12.43
CA GLY A 3 19.00 -35.87 12.58
C GLY A 3 17.48 -35.65 12.43
N ARG A 4 17.07 -34.51 11.85
CA ARG A 4 15.68 -34.17 11.53
C ARG A 4 15.38 -34.38 10.04
N ASP A 5 14.13 -34.70 9.72
CA ASP A 5 13.64 -34.77 8.35
C ASP A 5 13.33 -33.35 7.82
N PRO A 6 13.98 -32.88 6.74
CA PRO A 6 13.65 -31.59 6.14
C PRO A 6 12.19 -31.45 5.69
N GLY A 7 11.49 -32.55 5.42
CA GLY A 7 10.08 -32.56 5.03
C GLY A 7 9.13 -32.05 6.13
N ASP A 8 9.56 -32.06 7.39
CA ASP A 8 8.78 -31.59 8.54
C ASP A 8 8.87 -30.07 8.76
N TYR A 9 9.65 -29.35 7.94
CA TYR A 9 9.99 -27.94 8.16
C TYR A 9 9.66 -27.06 6.96
N LEU A 10 9.33 -25.80 7.25
CA LEU A 10 9.26 -24.72 6.29
C LEU A 10 10.47 -23.80 6.43
N TYR A 11 10.89 -23.20 5.31
CA TYR A 11 11.97 -22.23 5.28
C TYR A 11 11.41 -20.81 5.26
N LEU A 12 11.96 -19.95 6.10
CA LEU A 12 11.68 -18.52 6.04
C LEU A 12 12.93 -17.69 6.35
N PRO A 13 13.11 -16.55 5.67
CA PRO A 13 14.10 -15.55 6.06
C PRO A 13 13.63 -14.78 7.30
N VAL A 14 14.59 -14.33 8.10
CA VAL A 14 14.35 -13.48 9.27
C VAL A 14 15.27 -12.27 9.18
N HIS A 15 14.77 -11.10 9.59
CA HIS A 15 15.61 -9.90 9.64
C HIS A 15 16.67 -10.10 10.74
N PRO A 16 17.97 -9.81 10.52
CA PRO A 16 19.02 -10.05 11.52
C PRO A 16 18.72 -9.40 12.89
N TRP A 17 18.35 -8.11 12.90
CA TRP A 17 17.90 -7.44 14.13
C TRP A 17 16.69 -8.13 14.80
N GLN A 18 15.70 -8.59 14.02
CA GLN A 18 14.55 -9.32 14.57
C GLN A 18 14.98 -10.65 15.20
N TRP A 19 15.96 -11.32 14.57
CA TRP A 19 16.53 -12.55 15.09
C TRP A 19 17.18 -12.32 16.46
N ASP A 20 18.12 -11.39 16.53
CA ASP A 20 18.92 -11.12 17.74
C ASP A 20 18.06 -10.57 18.89
N GLU A 21 17.21 -9.59 18.59
CA GLU A 21 16.50 -8.82 19.63
C GLU A 21 15.13 -9.40 20.00
N THR A 22 14.58 -10.31 19.20
CA THR A 22 13.20 -10.81 19.41
C THR A 22 13.09 -12.33 19.28
N ILE A 23 13.51 -12.93 18.16
CA ILE A 23 13.27 -14.36 17.93
C ILE A 23 14.12 -15.22 18.86
N ALA A 24 15.43 -14.99 18.94
CA ALA A 24 16.30 -15.81 19.78
C ALA A 24 15.90 -15.77 21.28
N PRO A 25 15.55 -14.60 21.87
CA PRO A 25 15.04 -14.54 23.24
C PRO A 25 13.66 -15.18 23.43
N LEU A 26 12.68 -14.87 22.56
CA LEU A 26 11.28 -15.27 22.78
C LEU A 26 11.00 -16.72 22.36
N PHE A 27 11.70 -17.23 21.35
CA PHE A 27 11.58 -18.61 20.86
C PHE A 27 12.69 -19.53 21.42
N ALA A 28 13.34 -19.16 22.53
CA ALA A 28 14.41 -19.96 23.14
C ALA A 28 14.03 -21.44 23.39
N PRO A 29 12.80 -21.78 23.85
CA PRO A 29 12.38 -23.18 23.96
C PRO A 29 12.35 -23.90 22.60
N GLN A 30 11.85 -23.24 21.55
CA GLN A 30 11.75 -23.80 20.20
C GLN A 30 13.12 -24.00 19.54
N LEU A 31 14.08 -23.13 19.88
CA LEU A 31 15.47 -23.31 19.49
C LEU A 31 16.14 -24.47 20.23
N ALA A 32 15.83 -24.65 21.51
CA ALA A 32 16.38 -25.75 22.32
C ALA A 32 15.85 -27.13 21.87
N ASP A 33 14.56 -27.23 21.56
CA ASP A 33 13.92 -28.49 21.12
C ASP A 33 14.04 -28.77 19.61
N ARG A 34 14.58 -27.81 18.85
CA ARG A 34 14.78 -27.87 17.39
C ARG A 34 13.49 -27.85 16.58
N SER A 35 12.38 -27.34 17.13
CA SER A 35 11.22 -26.94 16.33
C SER A 35 11.49 -25.68 15.50
N LEU A 36 12.43 -24.84 15.95
CA LEU A 36 13.05 -23.77 15.17
C LEU A 36 14.55 -24.04 15.04
N ILE A 37 15.07 -24.03 13.81
CA ILE A 37 16.48 -24.31 13.53
C ILE A 37 17.09 -23.11 12.79
N ALA A 38 18.13 -22.52 13.38
CA ALA A 38 18.89 -21.45 12.75
C ALA A 38 19.70 -21.99 11.56
N LEU A 39 19.51 -21.40 10.38
CA LEU A 39 20.25 -21.73 9.17
C LEU A 39 21.20 -20.59 8.79
N PRO A 40 22.29 -20.88 8.06
CA PRO A 40 23.13 -19.85 7.46
C PRO A 40 22.34 -18.95 6.49
N THR A 41 22.86 -17.74 6.26
CA THR A 41 22.26 -16.81 5.29
C THR A 41 22.44 -17.31 3.85
N ASP A 42 21.60 -16.83 2.94
CA ASP A 42 21.71 -17.13 1.51
C ASP A 42 22.70 -16.23 0.75
N ASN A 43 23.42 -15.35 1.47
CA ASN A 43 24.40 -14.36 0.97
C ASN A 43 23.88 -13.37 -0.08
N ASP A 44 22.58 -13.33 -0.34
CA ASP A 44 21.99 -12.33 -1.23
C ASP A 44 21.94 -10.97 -0.55
N LEU A 45 22.47 -9.97 -1.24
CA LEU A 45 22.40 -8.58 -0.81
C LEU A 45 21.00 -8.03 -1.07
N ARG A 46 20.48 -7.32 -0.06
CA ARG A 46 19.12 -6.82 -0.04
C ARG A 46 19.08 -5.37 0.44
N LEU A 47 18.25 -4.55 -0.22
CA LEU A 47 18.07 -3.15 0.10
C LEU A 47 16.73 -2.92 0.80
N ALA A 48 16.79 -2.43 2.04
CA ALA A 48 15.61 -1.97 2.77
C ALA A 48 14.91 -0.84 2.01
N GLN A 49 13.60 -0.94 1.86
CA GLN A 49 12.76 0.08 1.25
C GLN A 49 12.29 1.10 2.30
N GLN A 50 11.46 2.07 1.90
CA GLN A 50 10.92 3.10 2.81
C GLN A 50 10.16 2.51 4.01
N SER A 51 9.59 1.30 3.87
CA SER A 51 8.96 0.55 4.96
C SER A 51 9.94 0.03 6.02
N ILE A 52 11.26 0.11 5.76
CA ILE A 52 12.38 -0.48 6.52
C ILE A 52 12.45 -2.01 6.42
N ARG A 53 11.29 -2.66 6.52
CA ARG A 53 11.16 -4.12 6.65
C ARG A 53 10.81 -4.87 5.36
N THR A 54 10.70 -4.16 4.25
CA THR A 54 10.57 -4.76 2.91
C THR A 54 11.88 -4.59 2.17
N PHE A 55 12.36 -5.68 1.57
CA PHE A 55 13.70 -5.80 1.01
C PHE A 55 13.64 -6.13 -0.47
N LEU A 56 14.24 -5.27 -1.30
CA LEU A 56 14.51 -5.60 -2.70
C LEU A 56 15.79 -6.41 -2.78
N ASN A 57 15.81 -7.45 -3.60
CA ASN A 57 17.01 -8.23 -3.84
C ASN A 57 17.89 -7.53 -4.89
N ILE A 58 19.07 -7.07 -4.49
CA ILE A 58 19.99 -6.37 -5.39
C ILE A 58 20.98 -7.33 -6.06
N SER A 59 21.26 -8.49 -5.46
CA SER A 59 22.01 -9.57 -6.11
C SER A 59 21.21 -10.19 -7.26
N ARG A 60 19.89 -10.29 -7.12
CA ARG A 60 18.95 -10.87 -8.09
C ARG A 60 17.74 -9.95 -8.30
N PRO A 61 17.84 -8.89 -9.11
CA PRO A 61 16.77 -7.89 -9.29
C PRO A 61 15.42 -8.42 -9.83
N GLN A 62 15.40 -9.64 -10.37
CA GLN A 62 14.21 -10.33 -10.87
C GLN A 62 13.57 -11.27 -9.84
N ALA A 63 14.19 -11.43 -8.66
CA ALA A 63 13.66 -12.20 -7.55
C ALA A 63 12.59 -11.39 -6.80
N ARG A 64 11.71 -12.10 -6.08
CA ARG A 64 10.69 -11.47 -5.24
C ARG A 64 11.32 -10.63 -4.15
N SER A 65 10.69 -9.49 -3.86
CA SER A 65 10.98 -8.74 -2.64
C SER A 65 10.49 -9.52 -1.42
N VAL A 66 11.12 -9.28 -0.28
CA VAL A 66 10.83 -9.99 0.98
C VAL A 66 10.37 -8.99 2.03
N LYS A 67 9.19 -9.18 2.59
CA LYS A 67 8.65 -8.38 3.70
C LYS A 67 8.68 -9.21 4.97
N LEU A 68 9.31 -8.67 6.01
CA LEU A 68 9.63 -9.38 7.25
C LEU A 68 9.02 -8.66 8.46
N PRO A 69 8.65 -9.37 9.54
CA PRO A 69 8.41 -8.74 10.82
C PRO A 69 9.65 -8.00 11.33
N LEU A 70 9.41 -6.86 11.95
CA LEU A 70 10.43 -6.10 12.65
C LEU A 70 9.78 -5.44 13.86
N SER A 71 10.17 -5.83 15.07
CA SER A 71 9.63 -5.35 16.35
C SER A 71 10.10 -3.93 16.68
N ILE A 72 9.89 -3.01 15.74
CA ILE A 72 10.11 -1.58 15.90
C ILE A 72 8.78 -0.85 15.82
N LEU A 73 8.62 0.15 16.68
CA LEU A 73 7.49 1.07 16.63
C LEU A 73 7.83 2.20 15.67
N ASN A 74 7.13 2.29 14.55
CA ASN A 74 7.36 3.36 13.58
C ASN A 74 6.02 4.03 13.23
N THR A 75 6.01 5.36 13.26
CA THR A 75 4.82 6.23 13.19
C THR A 75 3.75 5.90 14.22
N LEU A 76 2.83 4.99 13.92
CA LEU A 76 1.67 4.64 14.75
C LEU A 76 1.65 3.18 15.22
N VAL A 77 2.26 2.26 14.46
CA VAL A 77 2.11 0.81 14.69
C VAL A 77 3.46 0.08 14.75
N TRP A 78 3.49 -1.02 15.48
CA TRP A 78 4.60 -1.96 15.44
C TRP A 78 4.69 -2.60 14.05
N ARG A 79 5.91 -2.79 13.54
CA ARG A 79 6.14 -3.30 12.18
C ARG A 79 6.15 -4.83 12.13
N GLY A 80 5.15 -5.46 12.73
CA GLY A 80 4.90 -6.91 12.71
C GLY A 80 4.01 -7.37 11.54
N LEU A 81 3.97 -8.69 11.30
CA LEU A 81 3.07 -9.32 10.33
C LEU A 81 1.95 -10.09 11.06
N PRO A 82 0.66 -9.71 10.93
CA PRO A 82 -0.44 -10.45 11.53
C PRO A 82 -0.52 -11.85 10.94
N THR A 83 -0.54 -12.89 11.78
CA THR A 83 -0.53 -14.30 11.35
C THR A 83 -1.64 -14.60 10.36
N GLU A 84 -2.91 -14.32 10.71
CA GLU A 84 -4.07 -14.61 9.86
C GLU A 84 -4.01 -13.87 8.52
N ARG A 85 -3.63 -12.59 8.54
CA ARG A 85 -3.44 -11.78 7.32
C ARG A 85 -2.33 -12.35 6.46
N THR A 86 -1.17 -12.62 7.06
CA THR A 86 -0.02 -13.17 6.36
C THR A 86 -0.35 -14.47 5.66
N LEU A 87 -1.10 -15.36 6.31
CA LEU A 87 -1.54 -16.62 5.72
C LEU A 87 -2.45 -16.40 4.49
N ALA A 88 -3.35 -15.41 4.55
CA ALA A 88 -4.28 -15.10 3.47
C ALA A 88 -3.69 -14.25 2.32
N ALA A 89 -2.48 -13.69 2.46
CA ALA A 89 -1.90 -12.76 1.49
C ALA A 89 -1.88 -13.30 0.03
N PRO A 90 -1.52 -14.58 -0.23
CA PRO A 90 -1.62 -15.15 -1.57
C PRO A 90 -3.06 -15.30 -2.08
N ALA A 91 -4.02 -15.59 -1.21
CA ALA A 91 -5.43 -15.71 -1.58
C ALA A 91 -6.03 -14.34 -1.94
N VAL A 92 -5.76 -13.31 -1.12
CA VAL A 92 -6.11 -11.92 -1.40
C VAL A 92 -5.52 -11.48 -2.74
N THR A 93 -4.24 -11.77 -2.98
CA THR A 93 -3.57 -11.45 -4.25
C THR A 93 -4.27 -12.08 -5.44
N ARG A 94 -4.62 -13.38 -5.37
CA ARG A 94 -5.34 -14.07 -6.46
C ARG A 94 -6.70 -13.44 -6.73
N TRP A 95 -7.43 -13.06 -5.69
CA TRP A 95 -8.73 -12.40 -5.85
C TRP A 95 -8.61 -11.04 -6.55
N VAL A 96 -7.73 -10.15 -6.06
CA VAL A 96 -7.54 -8.82 -6.66
C VAL A 96 -7.00 -8.92 -8.09
N HIS A 97 -6.08 -9.86 -8.37
CA HIS A 97 -5.63 -10.14 -9.74
C HIS A 97 -6.77 -10.63 -10.62
N GLY A 98 -7.64 -11.51 -10.11
CA GLY A 98 -8.83 -11.97 -10.82
C GLY A 98 -9.79 -10.84 -11.19
N LEU A 99 -10.01 -9.87 -10.30
CA LEU A 99 -10.81 -8.68 -10.61
C LEU A 99 -10.20 -7.87 -11.77
N ARG A 100 -8.89 -7.59 -11.71
CA ARG A 100 -8.18 -6.90 -12.79
C ARG A 100 -8.26 -7.68 -14.10
N ASP A 101 -8.00 -8.98 -14.07
CA ASP A 101 -7.89 -9.80 -15.28
C ASP A 101 -9.24 -9.98 -16.00
N ALA A 102 -10.34 -9.96 -15.25
CA ALA A 102 -11.70 -10.02 -15.78
C ALA A 102 -12.20 -8.68 -16.34
N ASP A 103 -11.54 -7.55 -16.03
CA ASP A 103 -11.95 -6.21 -16.42
C ASP A 103 -11.02 -5.63 -17.51
N PRO A 104 -11.48 -5.49 -18.77
CA PRO A 104 -10.67 -4.95 -19.85
C PRO A 104 -10.18 -3.52 -19.62
N TYR A 105 -10.94 -2.70 -18.89
CA TYR A 105 -10.53 -1.34 -18.59
C TYR A 105 -9.34 -1.33 -17.62
N LEU A 106 -9.38 -2.15 -16.58
CA LEU A 106 -8.25 -2.31 -15.66
C LEU A 106 -7.04 -2.95 -16.35
N ARG A 107 -7.24 -4.07 -17.05
CA ARG A 107 -6.18 -4.88 -17.66
C ARG A 107 -5.50 -4.18 -18.84
N ASP A 108 -6.28 -3.70 -19.80
CA ASP A 108 -5.76 -3.30 -21.11
C ASP A 108 -5.56 -1.79 -21.21
N GLU A 109 -6.44 -1.00 -20.60
CA GLU A 109 -6.40 0.47 -20.75
C GLU A 109 -5.61 1.16 -19.64
N THR A 110 -5.97 0.94 -18.37
CA THR A 110 -5.20 1.52 -17.25
C THR A 110 -3.86 0.80 -17.06
N ARG A 111 -3.79 -0.47 -17.49
CA ARG A 111 -2.64 -1.37 -17.33
C ARG A 111 -2.10 -1.40 -15.90
N VAL A 112 -2.98 -1.28 -14.90
CA VAL A 112 -2.57 -1.16 -13.50
C VAL A 112 -1.71 -2.35 -13.09
N ILE A 113 -0.55 -2.06 -12.50
CA ILE A 113 0.36 -3.09 -12.01
C ILE A 113 0.00 -3.37 -10.55
N LEU A 114 -0.33 -4.63 -10.27
CA LEU A 114 -0.63 -5.10 -8.93
C LEU A 114 0.51 -6.00 -8.46
N LEU A 115 1.42 -5.47 -7.65
CA LEU A 115 2.57 -6.22 -7.13
C LEU A 115 2.11 -7.23 -6.07
N GLY A 116 1.83 -8.46 -6.52
CA GLY A 116 1.18 -9.49 -5.73
C GLY A 116 2.06 -10.09 -4.63
N GLU A 117 1.45 -10.35 -3.49
CA GLU A 117 2.02 -11.06 -2.35
C GLU A 117 1.79 -12.56 -2.57
N THR A 118 2.67 -13.18 -3.36
CA THR A 118 2.42 -14.49 -4.01
C THR A 118 2.78 -15.70 -3.17
N ALA A 119 3.53 -15.51 -2.09
CA ALA A 119 3.82 -16.55 -1.11
C ALA A 119 3.99 -15.95 0.27
N SER A 120 3.66 -16.70 1.31
CA SER A 120 3.87 -16.31 2.68
C SER A 120 4.11 -17.51 3.59
N VAL A 121 4.77 -17.26 4.71
CA VAL A 121 4.94 -18.19 5.82
C VAL A 121 4.73 -17.40 7.10
N THR A 122 4.06 -17.99 8.09
CA THR A 122 3.91 -17.42 9.43
C THR A 122 4.19 -18.49 10.46
N VAL A 123 4.75 -18.10 11.60
CA VAL A 123 5.04 -19.02 12.71
C VAL A 123 4.36 -18.46 13.95
N GLU A 124 3.36 -19.19 14.42
CA GLU A 124 2.69 -18.88 15.67
C GLU A 124 3.64 -19.08 16.85
N HIS A 125 3.59 -18.16 17.80
CA HIS A 125 4.25 -18.31 19.08
C HIS A 125 3.38 -19.17 20.02
N PRO A 126 3.86 -20.34 20.50
CA PRO A 126 3.04 -21.31 21.23
C PRO A 126 2.35 -20.80 22.50
N LEU A 127 2.91 -19.76 23.14
CA LEU A 127 2.33 -19.08 24.31
C LEU A 127 1.54 -17.81 23.94
N TYR A 128 2.19 -16.79 23.36
CA TYR A 128 1.56 -15.49 23.12
C TYR A 128 0.27 -15.56 22.30
N ASP A 129 0.22 -16.36 21.23
CA ASP A 129 -0.99 -16.41 20.39
C ASP A 129 -2.21 -16.99 21.11
N ARG A 130 -2.00 -17.77 22.18
CA ARG A 130 -3.07 -18.36 23.00
C ARG A 130 -3.44 -17.52 24.21
N LEU A 131 -2.66 -16.49 24.54
CA LEU A 131 -2.89 -15.65 25.71
C LEU A 131 -3.93 -14.56 25.40
N PRO A 132 -5.04 -14.49 26.16
CA PRO A 132 -6.03 -13.43 25.98
C PRO A 132 -5.44 -12.08 26.37
N GLY A 133 -5.72 -11.03 25.59
CA GLY A 133 -5.28 -9.67 25.93
C GLY A 133 -3.79 -9.41 25.69
N VAL A 134 -3.03 -10.35 25.11
CA VAL A 134 -1.63 -10.09 24.75
C VAL A 134 -1.54 -8.92 23.77
N PRO A 135 -0.57 -8.01 23.92
CA PRO A 135 -0.38 -6.95 22.96
C PRO A 135 -0.13 -7.48 21.54
N TYR A 136 -0.74 -6.86 20.53
CA TYR A 136 -0.73 -7.38 19.16
C TYR A 136 0.69 -7.59 18.61
N GLN A 137 1.67 -6.78 19.03
CA GLN A 137 3.04 -6.93 18.52
C GLN A 137 3.67 -8.30 18.83
N PHE A 138 3.20 -8.99 19.87
CA PHE A 138 3.65 -10.35 20.20
C PHE A 138 2.95 -11.45 19.42
N LYS A 139 1.89 -11.11 18.68
CA LYS A 139 1.18 -12.00 17.74
C LYS A 139 1.68 -11.85 16.30
N GLU A 140 2.76 -11.09 16.11
CA GLU A 140 3.20 -10.63 14.80
C GLU A 140 4.71 -10.79 14.59
N LEU A 141 5.32 -11.74 15.30
CA LEU A 141 6.77 -11.80 15.55
C LEU A 141 7.57 -12.47 14.41
N LEU A 142 7.04 -13.54 13.82
CA LEU A 142 7.82 -14.42 12.94
C LEU A 142 7.00 -14.85 11.72
N GLY A 143 7.51 -14.50 10.54
CA GLY A 143 6.85 -14.78 9.27
C GLY A 143 7.58 -14.09 8.12
N CYS A 144 7.06 -14.26 6.92
CA CYS A 144 7.61 -13.70 5.70
C CYS A 144 6.51 -13.60 4.64
N ILE A 145 6.52 -12.52 3.88
CA ILE A 145 5.73 -12.38 2.64
C ILE A 145 6.70 -12.13 1.48
N TRP A 146 6.55 -12.89 0.40
CA TRP A 146 7.25 -12.64 -0.85
C TRP A 146 6.34 -11.94 -1.85
N ARG A 147 6.82 -10.80 -2.37
CA ARG A 147 6.08 -9.98 -3.32
C ARG A 147 6.78 -9.89 -4.66
N GLU A 148 5.99 -9.92 -5.73
CA GLU A 148 6.46 -9.78 -7.10
C GLU A 148 7.29 -8.49 -7.30
N PRO A 149 8.41 -8.56 -8.02
CA PRO A 149 9.25 -7.39 -8.25
C PRO A 149 8.68 -6.52 -9.37
N ILE A 150 8.73 -5.20 -9.20
CA ILE A 150 8.28 -4.24 -10.21
C ILE A 150 9.01 -4.38 -11.55
N THR A 151 10.27 -4.82 -11.50
CA THR A 151 11.15 -5.01 -12.67
C THR A 151 10.61 -5.97 -13.72
N ARG A 152 9.67 -6.85 -13.36
CA ARG A 152 9.00 -7.75 -14.31
C ARG A 152 7.88 -7.09 -15.12
N TYR A 153 7.41 -5.92 -14.69
CA TYR A 153 6.25 -5.23 -15.29
C TYR A 153 6.64 -3.94 -16.02
N LEU A 154 7.94 -3.67 -16.14
CA LEU A 154 8.46 -2.51 -16.85
C LEU A 154 8.82 -2.91 -18.27
N ASP A 155 8.30 -2.17 -19.24
CA ASP A 155 8.74 -2.26 -20.63
C ASP A 155 10.16 -1.66 -20.76
N PRO A 156 10.93 -2.01 -21.80
CA PRO A 156 12.23 -1.40 -22.05
C PRO A 156 12.16 0.14 -22.05
N GLY A 157 13.07 0.79 -21.32
CA GLY A 157 13.13 2.25 -21.20
C GLY A 157 12.29 2.83 -20.05
N GLU A 158 11.34 2.07 -19.51
CA GLU A 158 10.49 2.55 -18.42
C GLU A 158 11.19 2.59 -17.06
N ARG A 159 10.70 3.49 -16.21
CA ARG A 159 11.23 3.71 -14.86
C ARG A 159 10.10 3.75 -13.86
N ALA A 160 10.26 3.06 -12.73
CA ALA A 160 9.33 3.12 -11.61
C ALA A 160 9.89 4.00 -10.50
N ARG A 161 9.06 4.88 -9.92
CA ARG A 161 9.41 5.68 -8.74
C ARG A 161 8.26 5.67 -7.75
N THR A 162 8.57 5.61 -6.45
CA THR A 162 7.52 5.74 -5.43
C THR A 162 6.84 7.10 -5.58
N LEU A 163 5.53 7.16 -5.33
CA LEU A 163 4.78 8.40 -5.40
C LEU A 163 5.33 9.44 -4.41
N ALA A 164 5.87 8.99 -3.27
CA ALA A 164 6.56 9.83 -2.30
C ALA A 164 7.76 10.58 -2.89
N ALA A 165 8.44 10.03 -3.91
CA ALA A 165 9.56 10.69 -4.55
C ALA A 165 9.14 12.01 -5.23
N LEU A 166 7.89 12.13 -5.70
CA LEU A 166 7.38 13.35 -6.33
C LEU A 166 7.30 14.54 -5.37
N LEU A 167 7.33 14.28 -4.05
CA LEU A 167 7.32 15.31 -3.01
C LEU A 167 8.74 15.75 -2.60
N GLN A 168 9.78 15.09 -3.10
CA GLN A 168 11.15 15.36 -2.70
C GLN A 168 11.67 16.65 -3.31
N THR A 169 12.40 17.42 -2.51
CA THR A 169 13.21 18.55 -2.94
C THR A 169 14.68 18.26 -2.69
N ASP A 170 15.55 18.70 -3.59
CA ASP A 170 16.99 18.64 -3.38
C ASP A 170 17.45 19.68 -2.33
N PRO A 171 18.71 19.67 -1.88
CA PRO A 171 19.22 20.66 -0.92
C PRO A 171 19.18 22.13 -1.39
N ARG A 172 18.91 22.39 -2.67
CA ARG A 172 18.72 23.72 -3.25
C ARG A 172 17.23 24.09 -3.40
N GLY A 173 16.33 23.24 -2.90
CA GLY A 173 14.89 23.44 -2.94
C GLY A 173 14.22 23.00 -4.24
N ARG A 174 14.95 22.41 -5.20
CA ARG A 174 14.36 21.99 -6.47
C ARG A 174 13.55 20.72 -6.31
N ALA A 175 12.26 20.77 -6.61
CA ALA A 175 11.38 19.62 -6.55
C ALA A 175 11.71 18.60 -7.65
N LEU A 176 11.71 17.31 -7.31
CA LEU A 176 11.87 16.24 -8.29
C LEU A 176 10.80 16.33 -9.39
N THR A 177 9.55 16.62 -9.01
CA THR A 177 8.45 16.81 -9.97
C THR A 177 8.76 17.91 -10.98
N ALA A 178 9.32 19.04 -10.55
CA ALA A 178 9.67 20.13 -11.46
C ALA A 178 10.77 19.72 -12.44
N GLU A 179 11.73 18.92 -11.99
CA GLU A 179 12.76 18.35 -12.87
C GLU A 179 12.21 17.31 -13.85
N LEU A 180 11.28 16.44 -13.44
CA LEU A 180 10.65 15.47 -14.34
C LEU A 180 9.84 16.17 -15.43
N VAL A 181 9.06 17.19 -15.07
CA VAL A 181 8.32 18.01 -16.04
C VAL A 181 9.28 18.64 -17.06
N ARG A 182 10.38 19.25 -16.60
CA ARG A 182 11.40 19.83 -17.50
C ARG A 182 12.01 18.79 -18.43
N ARG A 183 12.36 17.61 -17.92
CA ARG A 183 12.98 16.52 -18.71
C ARG A 183 12.03 15.95 -19.75
N SER A 184 10.72 15.93 -19.45
CA SER A 184 9.70 15.47 -20.40
C SER A 184 9.46 16.38 -21.59
N GLY A 185 9.89 17.65 -21.51
CA GLY A 185 9.58 18.66 -22.53
C GLY A 185 8.10 19.06 -22.62
N LEU A 186 7.24 18.51 -21.76
CA LEU A 186 5.82 18.84 -21.72
C LEU A 186 5.56 20.14 -20.96
N ALA A 187 4.51 20.85 -21.36
CA ALA A 187 3.96 21.92 -20.54
C ALA A 187 3.47 21.35 -19.19
N PRO A 188 3.67 22.04 -18.06
CA PRO A 188 3.36 21.50 -16.73
C PRO A 188 1.92 20.98 -16.58
N ARG A 189 0.95 21.71 -17.10
CA ARG A 189 -0.47 21.31 -17.11
C ARG A 189 -0.70 19.98 -17.85
N HIS A 190 0.00 19.77 -18.96
CA HIS A 190 -0.11 18.52 -19.71
C HIS A 190 0.54 17.36 -18.95
N TRP A 191 1.72 17.57 -18.37
CA TRP A 191 2.38 16.56 -17.55
C TRP A 191 1.53 16.16 -16.32
N LEU A 192 0.90 17.12 -15.63
CA LEU A 192 0.00 16.85 -14.51
C LEU A 192 -1.25 16.07 -14.94
N ARG A 193 -1.84 16.37 -16.10
CA ARG A 193 -2.93 15.55 -16.66
C ARG A 193 -2.48 14.11 -16.89
N ARG A 194 -1.25 13.90 -17.37
CA ARG A 194 -0.68 12.54 -17.53
C ARG A 194 -0.48 11.85 -16.19
N LEU A 195 -0.01 12.58 -15.16
CA LEU A 195 0.09 12.05 -13.80
C LEU A 195 -1.27 11.59 -13.27
N PHE A 196 -2.29 12.43 -13.34
CA PHE A 196 -3.62 12.08 -12.82
C PHE A 196 -4.29 10.96 -13.63
N ALA A 197 -4.14 10.96 -14.95
CA ALA A 197 -4.60 9.87 -15.81
C ALA A 197 -3.86 8.53 -15.57
N ALA A 198 -2.62 8.56 -15.09
CA ALA A 198 -1.91 7.36 -14.68
C ALA A 198 -2.38 6.83 -13.31
N LEU A 199 -2.75 7.73 -12.38
CA LEU A 199 -3.06 7.41 -10.99
C LEU A 199 -4.54 7.09 -10.73
N LEU A 200 -5.44 8.00 -11.13
CA LEU A 200 -6.83 7.98 -10.66
C LEU A 200 -7.70 6.91 -11.35
N PRO A 201 -7.64 6.72 -12.68
CA PRO A 201 -8.47 5.75 -13.38
C PRO A 201 -8.60 4.37 -12.73
N PRO A 202 -7.51 3.65 -12.40
CA PRO A 202 -7.63 2.35 -11.75
C PRO A 202 -8.18 2.45 -10.32
N LEU A 203 -7.74 3.44 -9.53
CA LEU A 203 -8.19 3.63 -8.14
C LEU A 203 -9.71 3.89 -8.07
N LEU A 204 -10.21 4.78 -8.94
CA LEU A 204 -11.62 5.10 -9.06
C LEU A 204 -12.43 3.89 -9.51
N HIS A 205 -11.91 3.11 -10.45
CA HIS A 205 -12.62 1.95 -10.96
C HIS A 205 -12.71 0.82 -9.94
N PHE A 206 -11.63 0.54 -9.19
CA PHE A 206 -11.69 -0.39 -8.06
C PHE A 206 -12.71 0.04 -7.00
N LEU A 207 -12.74 1.33 -6.65
CA LEU A 207 -13.70 1.85 -5.68
C LEU A 207 -15.14 1.73 -6.20
N TYR A 208 -15.43 2.24 -7.40
CA TYR A 208 -16.81 2.34 -7.90
C TYR A 208 -17.38 1.02 -8.41
N GLN A 209 -16.61 0.23 -9.16
CA GLN A 209 -17.08 -1.05 -9.70
C GLN A 209 -17.06 -2.14 -8.62
N TYR A 210 -15.99 -2.21 -7.84
CA TYR A 210 -15.72 -3.36 -6.96
C TYR A 210 -15.89 -3.06 -5.47
N GLY A 211 -16.20 -1.80 -5.09
CA GLY A 211 -16.30 -1.41 -3.69
C GLY A 211 -15.03 -1.75 -2.91
N THR A 212 -13.88 -1.68 -3.57
CA THR A 212 -12.59 -2.12 -3.06
C THR A 212 -11.59 -0.99 -3.22
N VAL A 213 -10.80 -0.72 -2.18
CA VAL A 213 -9.85 0.38 -2.20
C VAL A 213 -8.49 -0.09 -1.74
N PHE A 214 -7.45 0.51 -2.32
CA PHE A 214 -6.07 0.39 -1.83
C PHE A 214 -5.77 1.60 -0.94
N SER A 215 -4.63 1.58 -0.26
CA SER A 215 -4.08 2.78 0.40
C SER A 215 -3.00 3.42 -0.50
N PRO A 216 -3.36 4.31 -1.46
CA PRO A 216 -2.42 4.89 -2.43
C PRO A 216 -1.58 6.03 -1.85
N HIS A 217 -1.08 5.89 -0.63
CA HIS A 217 -0.15 6.86 -0.06
C HIS A 217 1.23 6.77 -0.73
N GLY A 218 2.09 7.77 -0.49
CA GLY A 218 3.35 7.95 -1.19
C GLY A 218 4.25 6.71 -1.29
N GLU A 219 4.29 5.88 -0.23
CA GLU A 219 5.07 4.64 -0.25
C GLU A 219 4.44 3.49 -1.07
N ASN A 220 3.11 3.29 -0.99
CA ASN A 220 2.43 2.11 -1.56
C ASN A 220 2.01 2.31 -3.02
N ALA A 221 1.95 3.55 -3.48
CA ALA A 221 1.78 3.88 -4.88
C ALA A 221 3.15 4.10 -5.55
N ILE A 222 3.32 3.52 -6.71
CA ILE A 222 4.50 3.66 -7.57
C ILE A 222 4.03 4.15 -8.92
N VAL A 223 4.64 5.21 -9.43
CA VAL A 223 4.35 5.76 -10.76
C VAL A 223 5.36 5.19 -11.74
N VAL A 224 4.87 4.58 -12.81
CA VAL A 224 5.69 4.20 -13.96
C VAL A 224 5.77 5.37 -14.92
N PHE A 225 6.98 5.62 -15.41
CA PHE A 225 7.31 6.65 -16.38
C PHE A 225 7.91 6.00 -17.62
N ASP A 226 7.63 6.57 -18.78
CA ASP A 226 8.33 6.22 -20.01
C ASP A 226 9.78 6.75 -20.03
N GLU A 227 10.47 6.51 -21.13
CA GLU A 227 11.86 6.96 -21.35
C GLU A 227 12.04 8.49 -21.34
N HIS A 228 10.94 9.24 -21.44
CA HIS A 228 10.91 10.70 -21.40
C HIS A 228 10.40 11.25 -20.06
N ASP A 229 10.29 10.43 -19.01
CA ASP A 229 9.77 10.83 -17.70
C ASP A 229 8.32 11.35 -17.73
N ILE A 230 7.50 10.84 -18.66
CA ILE A 230 6.05 11.09 -18.69
C ILE A 230 5.35 9.96 -17.91
N PRO A 231 4.46 10.26 -16.94
CA PRO A 231 3.70 9.24 -16.23
C PRO A 231 2.83 8.41 -17.18
N THR A 232 2.88 7.09 -17.05
CA THR A 232 2.14 6.16 -17.92
C THR A 232 1.07 5.38 -17.16
N ARG A 233 1.41 4.78 -16.01
CA ARG A 233 0.48 3.95 -15.23
C ARG A 233 0.87 3.82 -13.76
N LEU A 234 -0.11 3.43 -12.96
CA LEU A 234 0.04 3.14 -11.53
C LEU A 234 0.48 1.70 -11.30
N ALA A 235 1.41 1.53 -10.36
CA ALA A 235 1.68 0.29 -9.67
C ALA A 235 1.31 0.42 -8.19
N VAL A 236 0.62 -0.58 -7.63
CA VAL A 236 0.21 -0.63 -6.21
C VAL A 236 0.79 -1.88 -5.55
N LYS A 237 1.16 -1.76 -4.27
CA LYS A 237 1.65 -2.84 -3.41
C LYS A 237 0.96 -2.84 -2.04
N ASP A 238 1.27 -3.86 -1.24
CA ASP A 238 0.77 -4.08 0.13
C ASP A 238 -0.74 -4.35 0.16
N PHE A 239 -1.16 -5.53 -0.31
CA PHE A 239 -2.59 -5.84 -0.44
C PHE A 239 -3.19 -6.31 0.87
N VAL A 240 -2.61 -7.33 1.49
CA VAL A 240 -3.22 -7.97 2.66
C VAL A 240 -3.33 -7.05 3.88
N ASP A 241 -2.48 -6.00 3.94
CA ASP A 241 -2.50 -5.02 5.02
C ASP A 241 -3.43 -3.83 4.73
N ASP A 242 -3.61 -3.44 3.46
CA ASP A 242 -4.23 -2.15 3.09
C ASP A 242 -5.45 -2.24 2.17
N VAL A 243 -5.75 -3.40 1.57
CA VAL A 243 -6.98 -3.58 0.78
C VAL A 243 -8.17 -3.68 1.71
N ASN A 244 -9.14 -2.80 1.50
CA ASN A 244 -10.40 -2.76 2.24
C ASN A 244 -11.55 -2.86 1.25
N THR A 245 -12.64 -3.51 1.67
CA THR A 245 -13.84 -3.70 0.85
C THR A 245 -15.05 -3.04 1.50
N SER A 246 -16.14 -2.87 0.76
CA SER A 246 -17.33 -2.25 1.30
C SER A 246 -18.04 -3.18 2.26
N SER A 247 -18.46 -2.65 3.42
CA SER A 247 -19.35 -3.36 4.33
C SER A 247 -20.77 -3.49 3.77
N VAL A 248 -21.12 -2.73 2.73
CA VAL A 248 -22.35 -2.94 1.95
C VAL A 248 -22.04 -3.96 0.85
N PRO A 249 -22.75 -5.11 0.81
CA PRO A 249 -22.49 -6.14 -0.18
C PRO A 249 -22.69 -5.64 -1.61
N LEU A 250 -21.74 -5.97 -2.47
CA LEU A 250 -21.81 -5.75 -3.91
C LEU A 250 -21.80 -7.09 -4.66
N PRO A 251 -22.47 -7.22 -5.82
CA PRO A 251 -22.44 -8.48 -6.60
C PRO A 251 -21.02 -8.96 -6.92
N GLU A 252 -20.08 -8.03 -7.11
CA GLU A 252 -18.68 -8.34 -7.36
C GLU A 252 -18.01 -9.09 -6.20
N HIS A 253 -18.51 -8.92 -4.97
CA HIS A 253 -18.01 -9.59 -3.78
C HIS A 253 -18.36 -11.08 -3.75
N ASP A 254 -19.30 -11.56 -4.57
CA ASP A 254 -19.67 -12.98 -4.63
C ASP A 254 -18.54 -13.85 -5.19
N SER A 255 -17.62 -13.23 -5.94
CA SER A 255 -16.40 -13.89 -6.44
C SER A 255 -15.30 -14.07 -5.38
N MET A 256 -15.47 -13.47 -4.20
CA MET A 256 -14.49 -13.51 -3.12
C MET A 256 -14.62 -14.83 -2.34
N ALA A 257 -13.53 -15.60 -2.31
CA ALA A 257 -13.44 -16.82 -1.51
C ALA A 257 -13.59 -16.53 -0.02
N ASP A 258 -14.10 -17.51 0.74
CA ASP A 258 -14.43 -17.35 2.17
C ASP A 258 -13.20 -17.03 3.03
N ASP A 259 -12.04 -17.59 2.69
CA ASP A 259 -10.76 -17.31 3.35
C ASP A 259 -10.32 -15.85 3.15
N VAL A 260 -10.55 -15.28 1.97
CA VAL A 260 -10.32 -13.86 1.67
C VAL A 260 -11.31 -12.98 2.43
N ARG A 261 -12.60 -13.35 2.43
CA ARG A 261 -13.67 -12.61 3.13
C ARG A 261 -13.46 -12.54 4.63
N ALA A 262 -12.96 -13.62 5.24
CA ALA A 262 -12.71 -13.69 6.68
C ALA A 262 -11.60 -12.74 7.15
N VAL A 263 -10.69 -12.36 6.24
CA VAL A 263 -9.46 -11.63 6.59
C VAL A 263 -9.47 -10.18 6.12
N LEU A 264 -10.10 -9.88 4.98
CA LEU A 264 -10.20 -8.50 4.47
C LEU A 264 -11.05 -7.65 5.41
N LEU A 265 -10.55 -6.45 5.71
CA LEU A 265 -11.30 -5.46 6.46
C LEU A 265 -12.41 -4.87 5.57
N THR A 266 -13.58 -4.70 6.17
CA THR A 266 -14.72 -4.04 5.53
C THR A 266 -14.97 -2.69 6.17
N GLU A 267 -15.24 -1.68 5.36
CA GLU A 267 -15.53 -0.32 5.81
C GLU A 267 -16.84 0.20 5.20
N PRO A 268 -17.59 1.07 5.91
CA PRO A 268 -18.73 1.77 5.33
C PRO A 268 -18.35 2.49 4.04
N PRO A 269 -19.23 2.54 3.00
CA PRO A 269 -18.94 3.20 1.73
C PRO A 269 -18.38 4.62 1.85
N ALA A 270 -18.96 5.42 2.75
CA ALA A 270 -18.51 6.79 3.00
C ALA A 270 -17.11 6.88 3.63
N PHE A 271 -16.67 5.84 4.35
CA PHE A 271 -15.33 5.78 4.91
C PHE A 271 -14.32 5.21 3.90
N LEU A 272 -14.72 4.31 3.00
CA LEU A 272 -13.82 3.79 1.95
C LEU A 272 -13.23 4.89 1.06
N THR A 273 -13.98 5.96 0.81
CA THR A 273 -13.47 7.14 0.08
C THR A 273 -12.31 7.82 0.80
N GLN A 274 -12.18 7.67 2.13
CA GLN A 274 -11.07 8.22 2.93
C GLN A 274 -9.72 7.65 2.51
N PHE A 275 -9.65 6.45 1.94
CA PHE A 275 -8.37 5.90 1.47
C PHE A 275 -7.80 6.73 0.29
N ILE A 276 -8.66 7.28 -0.56
CA ILE A 276 -8.26 8.21 -1.62
C ILE A 276 -8.17 9.64 -1.08
N HIS A 277 -9.17 10.12 -0.33
CA HIS A 277 -9.16 11.48 0.23
C HIS A 277 -7.98 11.70 1.18
N ALA A 278 -7.84 10.87 2.21
CA ALA A 278 -6.77 11.02 3.20
C ALA A 278 -5.43 10.52 2.66
N GLY A 279 -5.41 9.34 2.01
CA GLY A 279 -4.16 8.71 1.54
C GLY A 279 -3.50 9.44 0.38
N LEU A 280 -4.27 9.81 -0.64
CA LEU A 280 -3.75 10.46 -1.85
C LEU A 280 -3.92 11.98 -1.81
N PHE A 281 -5.14 12.49 -1.61
CA PHE A 281 -5.38 13.93 -1.74
C PHE A 281 -4.72 14.71 -0.60
N ILE A 282 -4.99 14.34 0.65
CA ILE A 282 -4.43 15.02 1.83
C ILE A 282 -2.99 14.56 2.11
N GLY A 283 -2.69 13.28 1.89
CA GLY A 283 -1.39 12.67 2.19
C GLY A 283 -0.31 12.97 1.17
N VAL A 284 -0.67 13.26 -0.09
CA VAL A 284 0.28 13.50 -1.18
C VAL A 284 -0.02 14.82 -1.89
N PHE A 285 -1.21 14.98 -2.48
CA PHE A 285 -1.49 16.12 -3.36
C PHE A 285 -1.49 17.47 -2.64
N ARG A 286 -1.91 17.52 -1.37
CA ARG A 286 -1.78 18.71 -0.53
C ARG A 286 -0.34 19.21 -0.41
N TYR A 287 0.65 18.33 -0.54
CA TYR A 287 2.07 18.71 -0.54
C TYR A 287 2.62 18.91 -1.95
N LEU A 288 2.07 18.21 -2.95
CA LEU A 288 2.49 18.34 -4.34
C LEU A 288 1.99 19.64 -4.99
N ALA A 289 0.77 20.07 -4.67
CA ALA A 289 0.15 21.24 -5.27
C ALA A 289 0.95 22.54 -5.02
N PRO A 290 1.43 22.84 -3.79
CA PRO A 290 2.30 24.00 -3.56
C PRO A 290 3.61 23.95 -4.35
N LEU A 291 4.22 22.76 -4.51
CA LEU A 291 5.44 22.60 -5.32
C LEU A 291 5.16 22.89 -6.81
N CYS A 292 3.98 22.50 -7.31
CA CYS A 292 3.57 22.80 -8.68
C CYS A 292 3.24 24.28 -8.87
N GLU A 293 2.65 24.92 -7.87
CA GLU A 293 2.40 26.37 -7.92
C GLU A 293 3.70 27.15 -7.97
N GLU A 294 4.59 26.89 -7.00
CA GLU A 294 5.85 27.61 -6.84
C GLU A 294 6.83 27.39 -8.01
N GLN A 295 6.99 26.13 -8.45
CA GLN A 295 8.06 25.77 -9.39
C GLN A 295 7.59 25.50 -10.81
N LEU A 296 6.28 25.36 -11.04
CA LEU A 296 5.70 25.08 -12.36
C LEU A 296 4.67 26.12 -12.81
N GLY A 297 4.30 27.09 -11.96
CA GLY A 297 3.31 28.12 -12.30
C GLY A 297 1.91 27.56 -12.55
N VAL A 298 1.56 26.47 -11.86
CA VAL A 298 0.20 25.87 -11.88
C VAL A 298 -0.48 26.21 -10.55
N PRO A 299 -1.38 27.20 -10.50
CA PRO A 299 -2.05 27.59 -9.27
C PRO A 299 -2.76 26.41 -8.59
N GLU A 300 -2.82 26.41 -7.26
CA GLU A 300 -3.41 25.29 -6.50
C GLU A 300 -4.86 24.99 -6.96
N ALA A 301 -5.68 26.02 -7.20
CA ALA A 301 -7.04 25.85 -7.71
C ALA A 301 -7.07 25.09 -9.04
N GLU A 302 -6.14 25.40 -9.96
CA GLU A 302 -6.05 24.71 -11.25
C GLU A 302 -5.57 23.27 -11.08
N PHE A 303 -4.61 23.01 -10.18
CA PHE A 303 -4.16 21.66 -9.85
C PHE A 303 -5.35 20.79 -9.43
N TRP A 304 -6.19 21.28 -8.51
CA TRP A 304 -7.36 20.53 -8.05
C TRP A 304 -8.46 20.44 -9.11
N SER A 305 -8.61 21.43 -10.00
CA SER A 305 -9.53 21.32 -11.14
C SER A 305 -9.11 20.21 -12.10
N LEU A 306 -7.81 19.98 -12.30
CA LEU A 306 -7.30 18.87 -13.11
C LEU A 306 -7.58 17.51 -12.45
N VAL A 307 -7.43 17.39 -11.13
CA VAL A 307 -7.81 16.19 -10.36
C VAL A 307 -9.31 15.93 -10.49
N ARG A 308 -10.13 16.97 -10.29
CA ARG A 308 -11.59 16.91 -10.40
C ARG A 308 -12.04 16.48 -11.80
N ALA A 309 -11.42 17.04 -12.84
CA ALA A 309 -11.72 16.71 -14.22
C ALA A 309 -11.46 15.22 -14.51
N GLU A 310 -10.42 14.63 -13.94
CA GLU A 310 -10.13 13.20 -14.11
C GLU A 310 -11.17 12.30 -13.40
N VAL A 311 -11.66 12.71 -12.22
CA VAL A 311 -12.77 12.02 -11.54
C VAL A 311 -14.05 12.09 -12.38
N LEU A 312 -14.41 13.27 -12.88
CA LEU A 312 -15.59 13.45 -13.74
C LEU A 312 -15.47 12.67 -15.05
N ARG A 313 -14.28 12.64 -15.66
CA ARG A 313 -14.03 11.86 -16.88
C ARG A 313 -14.30 10.38 -16.67
N HIS A 314 -13.98 9.83 -15.49
CA HIS A 314 -14.36 8.46 -15.12
C HIS A 314 -15.88 8.33 -15.01
N HIS A 315 -16.56 9.26 -14.34
CA HIS A 315 -18.02 9.23 -14.20
C HIS A 315 -18.75 9.27 -15.54
N GLU A 316 -18.34 10.17 -16.43
CA GLU A 316 -18.88 10.31 -17.79
C GLU A 316 -18.67 9.05 -18.63
N ARG A 317 -17.53 8.38 -18.44
CA ARG A 317 -17.17 7.16 -19.14
C ARG A 317 -17.97 5.94 -18.67
N PHE A 318 -18.34 5.89 -17.39
CA PHE A 318 -19.07 4.76 -16.79
C PHE A 318 -20.45 5.19 -16.24
N PRO A 319 -21.39 5.66 -17.09
CA PRO A 319 -22.70 6.13 -16.63
C PRO A 319 -23.52 5.05 -15.92
N ARG A 320 -23.26 3.77 -16.24
CA ARG A 320 -23.87 2.60 -15.56
C ARG A 320 -23.53 2.51 -14.06
N LEU A 321 -22.47 3.19 -13.61
CA LEU A 321 -22.01 3.22 -12.22
C LEU A 321 -22.56 4.44 -11.46
N LYS A 322 -23.57 5.15 -11.98
CA LYS A 322 -24.11 6.35 -11.33
C LYS A 322 -24.46 6.15 -9.84
N GLU A 323 -25.20 5.10 -9.50
CA GLU A 323 -25.54 4.80 -8.10
C GLU A 323 -24.28 4.51 -7.25
N ARG A 324 -23.24 3.92 -7.86
CA ARG A 324 -21.94 3.72 -7.20
C ARG A 324 -21.21 5.03 -6.99
N HIS A 325 -21.28 5.98 -7.92
CA HIS A 325 -20.69 7.31 -7.76
C HIS A 325 -21.32 8.05 -6.57
N GLU A 326 -22.63 7.91 -6.38
CA GLU A 326 -23.37 8.47 -5.24
C GLU A 326 -23.04 7.73 -3.93
N THR A 327 -22.90 6.40 -3.99
CA THR A 327 -22.55 5.56 -2.83
C THR A 327 -21.14 5.84 -2.29
N PHE A 328 -20.18 6.05 -3.20
CA PHE A 328 -18.78 6.33 -2.90
C PHE A 328 -18.41 7.77 -3.29
N ASP A 329 -19.16 8.74 -2.77
CA ASP A 329 -19.04 10.15 -3.18
C ASP A 329 -17.67 10.77 -2.82
N LEU A 330 -16.81 10.91 -3.83
CA LEU A 330 -15.51 11.58 -3.72
C LEU A 330 -15.62 13.11 -3.81
N LEU A 331 -16.77 13.66 -4.21
CA LEU A 331 -17.02 15.08 -4.44
C LEU A 331 -17.84 15.73 -3.31
N THR A 332 -18.04 15.01 -2.20
CA THR A 332 -18.66 15.52 -0.97
C THR A 332 -18.04 16.85 -0.53
N PRO A 333 -18.82 17.81 0.01
CA PRO A 333 -18.32 19.14 0.37
C PRO A 333 -17.20 19.14 1.43
N ARG A 334 -17.19 18.14 2.31
CA ARG A 334 -16.26 18.08 3.44
C ARG A 334 -15.75 16.67 3.65
N ILE A 335 -14.47 16.57 4.00
CA ILE A 335 -13.76 15.31 4.25
C ILE A 335 -13.46 15.24 5.74
N GLU A 336 -13.66 14.08 6.36
CA GLU A 336 -13.21 13.82 7.71
C GLU A 336 -11.68 13.88 7.82
N ARG A 337 -11.16 14.48 8.90
CA ARG A 337 -9.72 14.63 9.05
C ARG A 337 -9.13 13.47 9.85
N LEU A 338 -8.48 12.54 9.15
CA LEU A 338 -7.62 11.52 9.77
C LEU A 338 -6.37 12.19 10.36
N CYS A 339 -6.27 12.20 11.69
CA CYS A 339 -5.26 12.94 12.44
C CYS A 339 -4.18 11.99 13.00
N LEU A 340 -3.26 11.52 12.16
CA LEU A 340 -2.23 10.55 12.55
C LEU A 340 -1.36 11.00 13.74
N ASN A 341 -1.00 12.29 13.82
CA ASN A 341 -0.24 12.82 14.97
C ASN A 341 -1.07 12.84 16.25
N ARG A 342 -2.40 12.98 16.16
CA ARG A 342 -3.30 12.97 17.31
C ARG A 342 -3.32 11.60 17.98
N ASN A 343 -3.25 10.53 17.20
CA ASN A 343 -3.08 9.19 17.76
C ASN A 343 -1.89 9.14 18.72
N ARG A 344 -0.70 9.54 18.24
CA ARG A 344 0.52 9.50 19.04
C ARG A 344 0.46 10.42 20.26
N LEU A 345 -0.01 11.65 20.08
CA LEU A 345 0.08 12.70 21.10
C LEU A 345 -1.06 12.69 22.13
N HIS A 346 -2.25 12.20 21.75
CA HIS A 346 -3.45 12.36 22.58
C HIS A 346 -4.25 11.08 22.84
N VAL A 347 -4.10 10.03 22.03
CA VAL A 347 -4.97 8.84 22.11
C VAL A 347 -4.19 7.59 22.56
N ASP A 348 -3.14 7.24 21.82
CA ASP A 348 -2.43 5.96 21.94
C ASP A 348 -1.16 6.05 22.78
N GLY A 349 -0.42 7.17 22.69
CA GLY A 349 0.87 7.30 23.37
C GLY A 349 1.85 6.21 22.94
N TYR A 350 2.58 5.62 23.89
CA TYR A 350 3.50 4.49 23.69
C TYR A 350 3.03 3.22 24.41
N ARG A 351 1.72 3.09 24.66
CA ARG A 351 1.17 1.95 25.40
C ARG A 351 1.05 0.73 24.50
N ASP A 352 1.28 -0.43 25.10
CA ASP A 352 0.92 -1.71 24.50
C ASP A 352 -0.59 -1.86 24.41
N ARG A 353 -1.07 -2.43 23.30
CA ARG A 353 -2.50 -2.64 23.03
C ARG A 353 -2.72 -4.04 22.49
N HIS A 354 -3.86 -4.63 22.84
CA HIS A 354 -4.28 -5.91 22.28
C HIS A 354 -4.52 -5.83 20.76
N ASP A 355 -5.01 -4.68 20.28
CA ASP A 355 -5.37 -4.47 18.88
C ASP A 355 -4.56 -3.33 18.26
N ARG A 356 -4.39 -3.37 16.93
CA ARG A 356 -3.77 -2.29 16.17
C ARG A 356 -4.60 -1.00 16.31
N PRO A 357 -3.98 0.16 16.57
CA PRO A 357 -4.71 1.42 16.68
C PRO A 357 -5.27 1.87 15.32
N HIS A 358 -6.50 2.41 15.33
CA HIS A 358 -7.12 3.06 14.18
C HIS A 358 -6.77 4.55 14.14
N ALA A 359 -6.72 5.15 12.95
CA ALA A 359 -6.47 6.58 12.80
C ALA A 359 -7.55 7.42 13.51
N ALA A 360 -7.14 8.37 14.34
CA ALA A 360 -8.04 9.22 15.08
C ALA A 360 -8.70 10.23 14.13
N VAL A 361 -10.03 10.22 14.08
CA VAL A 361 -10.81 11.22 13.32
C VAL A 361 -11.06 12.43 14.20
N HIS A 362 -10.75 13.63 13.72
CA HIS A 362 -11.06 14.85 14.47
C HIS A 362 -11.31 16.06 13.57
N GLY A 363 -12.58 16.43 13.44
CA GLY A 363 -13.05 17.54 12.61
C GLY A 363 -13.10 17.18 11.13
N THR A 364 -13.37 18.19 10.30
CA THR A 364 -13.47 18.06 8.84
C THR A 364 -12.72 19.19 8.14
N VAL A 365 -12.33 18.96 6.89
CA VAL A 365 -11.74 19.97 5.99
C VAL A 365 -12.62 20.14 4.74
N PRO A 366 -12.66 21.32 4.10
CA PRO A 366 -13.31 21.48 2.80
C PRO A 366 -12.67 20.55 1.77
N ASN A 367 -13.49 19.92 0.93
CA ASN A 367 -13.00 19.14 -0.19
C ASN A 367 -12.66 20.08 -1.36
N PRO A 368 -11.40 20.16 -1.82
CA PRO A 368 -11.06 21.01 -2.95
C PRO A 368 -11.75 20.59 -4.24
N LEU A 369 -12.26 19.35 -4.35
CA LEU A 369 -13.01 18.89 -5.53
C LEU A 369 -14.48 19.34 -5.55
N HIS A 370 -15.01 19.88 -4.45
CA HIS A 370 -16.42 20.27 -4.37
C HIS A 370 -16.69 21.67 -4.92
N THR A 371 -15.79 22.61 -4.66
CA THR A 371 -16.01 24.06 -4.88
C THR A 371 -15.46 24.57 -6.22
N LEU A 372 -15.11 23.67 -7.14
CA LEU A 372 -14.45 23.98 -8.42
C LEU A 372 -15.35 23.76 -9.63
#